data_AF-A1BQH8-F1
#
_entry.id   AF-A1BQH8-F1
#
_cell.length_a   1.000
_cell.length_b   1.000
_cell.length_c   1.000
_cell.angle_alpha   90.00
_cell.angle_beta   90.00
_cell.angle_gamma   90.00
#
_symmetry.space_group_name_H-M   'P 1'
#
loop_
_entity.id
_entity.type
_entity.pdbx_description
1 polymer ?
#
loop_
_entity_poly.entity_id
_entity_poly.type
_entity_poly.pdbx_seq_one_letter_code
_entity_poly.pdbx_strand_id
1 'polypeptide(L)'
;QTIDYDDQNNFDFEPLDTTIEWPEDVIPLQPVGRLVLNKNIDNFFAENEMLAFSMSLVPGIHYSDDKMLQARSFAYADTQRHRLGPNYLQLPVNAPKCPHH
;
A
#
# COMPACT_ATOMS: atom_id res chain seq x y z
N GLN A 1 -6.47 -1.11 13.13
CA GLN A 1 -5.92 -1.73 14.36
C GLN A 1 -4.63 -1.01 14.69
N THR A 2 -4.32 -0.86 15.97
CA THR A 2 -3.13 -0.14 16.44
C THR A 2 -2.55 -0.89 17.63
N ILE A 3 -1.25 -1.13 17.60
CA ILE A 3 -0.47 -1.65 18.74
C ILE A 3 0.61 -0.61 19.03
N ASP A 4 0.85 -0.30 20.30
CA ASP A 4 2.01 0.52 20.67
C ASP A 4 3.29 -0.28 20.44
N TYR A 5 4.36 0.37 19.99
CA TYR A 5 5.62 -0.32 19.70
C TYR A 5 6.16 -1.09 20.92
N ASP A 6 5.99 -0.52 22.12
CA ASP A 6 6.47 -1.14 23.37
C ASP A 6 5.66 -2.40 23.73
N ASP A 7 4.44 -2.55 23.20
CA ASP A 7 3.54 -3.67 23.48
C ASP A 7 3.67 -4.83 22.49
N GLN A 8 4.53 -4.73 21.47
CA GLN A 8 4.60 -5.72 20.38
C GLN A 8 4.87 -7.16 20.86
N ASN A 9 5.53 -7.34 22.00
CA ASN A 9 5.88 -8.65 22.55
C ASN A 9 4.85 -9.19 23.57
N ASN A 10 3.74 -8.48 23.78
CA ASN A 10 2.73 -8.84 24.78
C ASN A 10 1.66 -9.80 24.24
N PHE A 11 1.82 -10.32 23.03
CA PHE A 11 0.86 -11.18 22.35
C PHE A 11 1.41 -12.59 22.13
N ASP A 12 0.53 -13.57 22.00
CA ASP A 12 0.88 -14.97 21.69
C ASP A 12 1.25 -15.19 20.21
N PHE A 13 1.35 -14.11 19.43
CA PHE A 13 1.73 -14.08 18.02
C PHE A 13 2.72 -12.94 17.75
N GLU A 14 3.52 -13.09 16.70
CA GLU A 14 4.40 -12.03 16.21
C GLU A 14 3.58 -11.03 15.36
N PRO A 15 3.45 -9.75 15.77
CA PRO A 15 2.61 -8.79 15.04
C PRO A 15 3.03 -8.56 13.58
N LEU A 16 4.31 -8.79 13.24
CA LEU A 16 4.83 -8.62 11.88
C LEU A 16 4.80 -9.90 11.03
N ASP A 17 4.22 -10.99 11.52
CA ASP A 17 4.04 -12.22 10.75
C ASP A 17 2.80 -12.13 9.83
N THR A 18 3.04 -12.01 8.52
CA THR A 18 1.98 -11.94 7.50
C THR A 18 1.10 -13.19 7.37
N THR A 19 1.43 -14.29 8.05
CA THR A 19 0.63 -15.52 8.02
C THR A 19 -0.48 -15.55 9.06
N ILE A 20 -0.48 -14.60 10.00
CA ILE A 20 -1.40 -14.52 11.12
C ILE A 20 -2.21 -13.21 11.04
N GLU A 21 -3.50 -13.29 11.33
CA GLU A 21 -4.35 -12.12 11.49
C GLU A 21 -4.32 -11.63 12.95
N TRP A 22 -4.44 -10.31 13.14
CA TRP A 22 -4.59 -9.75 14.48
C TRP A 22 -6.05 -9.93 14.94
N PRO A 23 -6.32 -10.68 16.03
CA PRO A 23 -7.68 -10.96 16.47
C PRO A 23 -8.45 -9.67 16.80
N GLU A 24 -9.64 -9.50 16.20
CA GLU A 24 -10.43 -8.27 16.36
C GLU A 24 -11.05 -8.10 17.75
N ASP A 25 -11.22 -9.18 18.51
CA ASP A 25 -11.68 -9.17 19.91
C ASP A 25 -10.61 -8.67 20.88
N VAL A 26 -9.33 -8.82 20.52
CA VAL A 26 -8.18 -8.33 21.29
C VAL A 26 -7.78 -6.93 20.81
N ILE A 27 -7.67 -6.73 19.49
CA ILE A 27 -7.25 -5.48 18.87
C ILE A 27 -8.39 -5.00 17.95
N PRO A 28 -9.32 -4.16 18.45
CA PRO A 28 -10.51 -3.81 17.70
C PRO A 28 -10.22 -2.94 16.47
N LEU A 29 -11.08 -3.08 15.45
CA LEU A 29 -11.11 -2.18 14.31
C LEU A 29 -11.54 -0.76 14.74
N GLN A 30 -10.89 0.24 14.14
CA GLN A 30 -11.19 1.66 14.35
C GLN A 30 -11.60 2.28 13.01
N PRO A 31 -12.83 2.79 12.86
CA PRO A 31 -13.24 3.47 11.64
C PRO A 31 -12.44 4.77 11.44
N VAL A 32 -11.74 4.90 10.31
CA VAL A 32 -10.89 6.06 10.00
C VAL A 32 -11.41 6.91 8.83
N GLY A 33 -12.37 6.42 8.06
CA GLY A 33 -12.89 7.13 6.90
C GLY A 33 -13.79 6.25 6.03
N ARG A 34 -14.18 6.79 4.87
CA ARG A 34 -15.04 6.10 3.89
C ARG A 34 -14.54 6.35 2.47
N LEU A 35 -14.27 5.27 1.74
CA LEU A 35 -14.04 5.29 0.30
C LEU A 35 -15.35 5.02 -0.45
N VAL A 36 -15.66 5.81 -1.49
CA VAL A 36 -16.85 5.61 -2.33
C VAL A 36 -16.42 5.58 -3.79
N LEU A 37 -16.73 4.49 -4.48
CA LEU A 37 -16.54 4.36 -5.92
C LEU A 37 -17.83 4.81 -6.63
N ASN A 38 -17.77 5.90 -7.39
CA ASN A 38 -18.95 6.56 -7.96
C ASN A 38 -18.87 6.83 -9.47
N LYS A 39 -17.78 6.43 -10.14
CA LYS A 39 -17.59 6.60 -11.58
C LYS A 39 -16.81 5.41 -12.14
N ASN A 40 -17.23 4.92 -13.31
CA ASN A 40 -16.48 3.96 -14.11
C ASN A 40 -15.45 4.67 -15.01
N ILE A 41 -14.40 3.95 -15.38
CA ILE A 41 -13.39 4.41 -16.33
C ILE A 41 -13.98 4.67 -17.73
N ASP A 42 -13.40 5.63 -18.44
CA ASP A 42 -13.78 6.00 -19.81
C ASP A 42 -12.99 5.13 -20.83
N ASN A 43 -11.76 4.73 -20.50
CA ASN A 43 -10.92 3.84 -21.30
C ASN A 43 -10.24 2.77 -20.44
N PHE A 44 -10.61 1.50 -20.68
CA PHE A 44 -10.07 0.36 -19.94
C PHE A 44 -8.54 0.27 -20.01
N PHE A 45 -7.96 0.42 -21.20
CA PHE A 45 -6.52 0.26 -21.35
C PHE A 45 -5.77 1.41 -20.67
N ALA A 46 -6.13 2.66 -20.99
CA ALA A 46 -5.42 3.83 -20.49
C ALA A 46 -5.54 4.05 -18.97
N GLU A 47 -6.65 3.60 -18.36
CA GLU A 47 -6.94 3.86 -16.94
C GLU A 47 -6.87 2.62 -16.05
N ASN A 48 -7.20 1.42 -16.53
CA ASN A 48 -7.13 0.21 -15.71
C ASN A 48 -5.87 -0.61 -16.01
N GLU A 49 -5.63 -0.92 -17.28
CA GLU A 49 -4.48 -1.73 -17.67
C GLU A 49 -3.15 -1.02 -17.40
N MET A 50 -3.09 0.29 -17.64
CA MET A 50 -1.87 1.10 -17.45
C MET A 50 -1.67 1.60 -16.00
N LEU A 51 -2.60 1.31 -15.09
CA LEU A 51 -2.50 1.69 -13.68
C LEU A 51 -1.37 0.92 -12.98
N ALA A 52 -0.60 1.60 -12.16
CA ALA A 52 0.59 1.05 -11.50
C ALA A 52 0.58 1.34 -10.00
N PHE A 53 0.07 0.38 -9.22
CA PHE A 53 0.20 0.43 -7.76
C PHE A 53 1.62 0.07 -7.32
N SER A 54 2.02 0.61 -6.17
CA SER A 54 3.27 0.32 -5.47
C SER A 54 3.07 0.55 -3.97
N MET A 55 4.04 0.11 -3.17
CA MET A 55 4.08 0.42 -1.74
C MET A 55 4.67 1.82 -1.48
N SER A 56 4.24 2.85 -2.21
CA SER A 56 4.77 4.20 -2.01
C SER A 56 4.18 4.85 -0.75
N LEU A 57 5.01 5.56 0.01
CA LEU A 57 4.62 6.17 1.29
C LEU A 57 4.43 7.68 1.16
N VAL A 58 3.64 8.23 2.08
CA VAL A 58 3.50 9.69 2.32
C VAL A 58 4.02 10.02 3.72
N PRO A 59 4.42 11.29 4.01
CA PRO A 59 4.90 11.66 5.34
C PRO A 59 3.93 11.26 6.45
N GLY A 60 4.47 10.66 7.52
CA GLY A 60 3.69 10.12 8.63
C GLY A 60 3.39 8.62 8.54
N ILE A 61 3.79 7.94 7.45
CA ILE A 61 3.68 6.48 7.30
C ILE A 61 5.08 5.92 7.04
N HIS A 62 5.40 4.81 7.72
CA HIS A 62 6.69 4.12 7.62
C HIS A 62 6.49 2.61 7.45
N TYR A 63 7.52 1.94 6.92
CA TYR A 63 7.55 0.48 6.88
C TYR A 63 7.85 -0.10 8.26
N SER A 64 7.27 -1.26 8.54
CA SER A 64 7.71 -2.15 9.61
C SER A 64 8.81 -3.09 9.10
N ASP A 65 9.38 -3.88 10.02
CA ASP A 65 10.40 -4.90 9.71
C ASP A 65 9.81 -6.23 9.18
N ASP A 66 8.54 -6.21 8.75
CA ASP A 66 7.92 -7.32 8.04
C ASP A 66 8.74 -7.66 6.77
N LYS A 67 9.31 -8.86 6.75
CA LYS A 67 10.19 -9.33 5.67
C LYS A 67 9.50 -9.36 4.31
N MET A 68 8.22 -9.67 4.26
CA MET A 68 7.42 -9.66 3.02
C MET A 68 7.13 -8.25 2.56
N LEU A 69 6.81 -7.33 3.48
CA LEU A 69 6.65 -5.91 3.17
C LEU A 69 7.94 -5.31 2.60
N GLN A 70 9.09 -5.62 3.22
CA GLN A 70 10.40 -5.17 2.74
C GLN A 70 10.68 -5.64 1.32
N ALA A 71 10.42 -6.92 1.01
CA ALA A 71 10.58 -7.44 -0.36
C ALA A 71 9.62 -6.78 -1.37
N ARG A 72 8.36 -6.53 -0.96
CA ARG A 72 7.36 -5.85 -1.80
C ARG A 72 7.74 -4.40 -2.09
N SER A 73 8.39 -3.70 -1.19
CA SER A 73 8.84 -2.31 -1.44
C SER A 73 9.70 -2.19 -2.71
N PHE A 74 10.50 -3.22 -3.01
CA PHE A 74 11.30 -3.32 -4.22
C PHE A 74 10.49 -3.85 -5.42
N ALA A 75 9.79 -4.98 -5.24
CA ALA A 75 9.25 -5.76 -6.34
C ALA A 75 8.27 -5.00 -7.24
N TYR A 76 7.44 -4.12 -6.66
CA TYR A 76 6.44 -3.38 -7.43
C TYR A 76 7.13 -2.41 -8.41
N ALA A 77 8.07 -1.59 -7.96
CA ALA A 77 8.73 -0.64 -8.85
C ALA A 77 9.51 -1.35 -9.96
N ASP A 78 10.14 -2.49 -9.66
CA ASP A 78 10.83 -3.31 -10.66
C ASP A 78 9.89 -3.81 -11.76
N THR A 79 8.78 -4.45 -11.39
CA THR A 79 7.82 -4.97 -12.38
C THR A 79 7.20 -3.87 -13.23
N GLN A 80 6.93 -2.68 -12.67
CA GLN A 80 6.36 -1.58 -13.45
C GLN A 80 7.33 -1.03 -14.50
N ARG A 81 8.63 -1.01 -14.22
CA ARG A 81 9.64 -0.62 -15.22
C ARG A 81 9.68 -1.59 -16.39
N HIS A 82 9.54 -2.89 -16.11
CA HIS A 82 9.45 -3.90 -17.16
C HIS A 82 8.16 -3.78 -17.96
N ARG A 83 7.02 -3.63 -17.28
CA ARG A 83 5.69 -3.66 -17.88
C ARG A 83 5.33 -2.39 -18.65
N LEU A 84 5.67 -1.22 -18.11
CA LEU A 84 5.22 0.09 -18.59
C LEU A 84 6.36 1.04 -18.99
N GLY A 85 7.61 0.63 -18.76
CA GLY A 85 8.80 1.46 -18.98
C GLY A 85 9.15 2.35 -17.79
N PRO A 86 10.33 3.01 -17.82
CA PRO A 86 10.88 3.72 -16.67
C PRO A 86 10.08 4.96 -16.24
N ASN A 87 9.31 5.56 -17.15
CA ASN A 87 8.54 6.79 -16.91
C ASN A 87 7.05 6.53 -16.63
N TYR A 88 6.69 5.33 -16.16
CA TYR A 88 5.28 4.94 -15.91
C TYR A 88 4.52 5.87 -14.95
N LEU A 89 5.24 6.59 -14.08
CA LEU A 89 4.67 7.60 -13.17
C LEU A 89 4.20 8.88 -13.89
N GLN A 90 4.60 9.10 -15.14
CA GLN A 90 4.15 10.24 -15.95
C GLN A 90 2.83 9.95 -16.70
N LEU A 91 2.36 8.69 -16.69
CA LEU A 91 1.09 8.34 -17.30
C LEU A 91 -0.06 9.06 -16.58
N PRO A 92 -1.08 9.60 -17.27
CA PRO A 92 -2.13 10.40 -16.65
C PRO A 92 -2.84 9.73 -15.46
N VAL A 93 -2.97 8.40 -15.49
CA VAL A 93 -3.60 7.61 -14.42
C VAL A 93 -2.70 7.43 -13.18
N ASN A 94 -1.38 7.47 -13.35
CA ASN A 94 -0.39 7.28 -12.27
C ASN A 94 0.19 8.61 -11.75
N ALA A 95 0.03 9.69 -12.52
CA ALA A 95 0.60 10.99 -12.18
C ALA A 95 -0.01 11.56 -10.89
N PRO A 96 0.82 12.09 -9.97
CA PRO A 96 0.33 12.71 -8.75
C PRO A 96 -0.53 13.93 -9.08
N LYS A 97 -1.50 14.23 -8.20
CA LYS A 97 -2.32 15.45 -8.31
C LYS A 97 -1.66 16.66 -7.64
N CYS A 98 -0.63 16.45 -6.82
CA CYS A 98 0.18 17.51 -6.24
C CYS A 98 1.36 17.88 -7.17
N PRO A 99 1.94 19.09 -7.01
CA PRO A 99 3.17 19.47 -7.70
C PRO A 99 4.29 18.46 -7.42
N HIS A 100 4.95 18.04 -8.49
CA HIS A 100 6.15 17.22 -8.44
C HIS A 100 7.16 17.86 -9.40
N HIS A 101 8.34 18.23 -8.88
CA HIS A 101 9.41 18.87 -9.64
C HIS A 101 10.50 17.86 -10.00
#